data_AF-A0A1N6KNX6-F1
#
_entry.id   AF-A0A1N6KNX6-F1
#
_cell.length_a   1.000
_cell.length_b   1.000
_cell.length_c   1.000
_cell.angle_alpha   90.00
_cell.angle_beta   90.00
_cell.angle_gamma   90.00
#
_symmetry.space_group_name_H-M   'P 1'
#
loop_
_entity.id
_entity.type
_entity.pdbx_description
1 polymer ?
#
loop_
_entity_poly.entity_id
_entity_poly.type
_entity_poly.pdbx_seq_one_letter_code
_entity_poly.pdbx_strand_id
1 'polypeptide(L)'
;MIAPESPAASERLERTPRWRRVVGDLLWGLSALFWLALVGTLWVQPDACAAITVFPVWAWLVPGLTLSLTAWGVRRQGRRGVAIVAFLAWCLFVLAFAEEPGSLMRSLTATSSENAWREARRAGRAVRVVSLNCAIGNPNAAREVARYRPDIVLLQESLNRAVVEALARELFGEEGSVVPGPDASLLVRGKVVAAPLPPNLRAYFVQARVQLASGLAVEVMSTRLVPAVFRLDVGSPDCWREQAANRRQRREQVATLVRRLEAIPASIPIILGGDLNAPQRDAAFRPFSPRLYDTFREAGRGWGNTIINDFPFLRIDQVWASRSLRTRKVIVAKTRYSDHRMVICDLELLQP
;
A
#
# COMPACT_ATOMS: atom_id res chain seq x y z
N MET A 1 73.38 -34.65 4.12
CA MET A 1 72.09 -35.34 4.05
C MET A 1 71.10 -34.55 4.89
N ILE A 2 70.18 -33.87 4.21
CA ILE A 2 69.14 -33.03 4.81
C ILE A 2 68.08 -33.98 5.38
N ALA A 3 67.78 -33.87 6.68
CA ALA A 3 66.69 -34.64 7.29
C ALA A 3 65.35 -34.19 6.70
N PRO A 4 64.41 -35.11 6.41
CA PRO A 4 63.12 -34.71 5.85
C PRO A 4 62.33 -33.96 6.92
N GLU A 5 61.92 -32.73 6.60
CA GLU A 5 60.95 -31.99 7.40
C GLU A 5 59.68 -32.83 7.55
N SER A 6 59.26 -33.02 8.80
CA SER A 6 58.00 -33.66 9.18
C SER A 6 56.82 -32.99 8.45
N PRO A 7 55.94 -33.75 7.77
CA PRO A 7 54.74 -33.19 7.11
C PRO A 7 53.72 -32.58 8.09
N ALA A 8 53.92 -32.74 9.40
CA ALA A 8 52.91 -32.43 10.41
C ALA A 8 52.68 -30.93 10.68
N ALA A 9 53.43 -30.03 10.03
CA ALA A 9 53.29 -28.58 10.22
C ALA A 9 52.29 -27.93 9.24
N SER A 10 51.96 -28.57 8.11
CA SER A 10 51.16 -27.94 7.05
C SER A 10 49.65 -28.23 7.08
N GLU A 11 49.18 -29.14 7.95
CA GLU A 11 47.80 -29.63 7.90
C GLU A 11 46.99 -29.37 9.19
N ARG A 12 47.36 -28.36 9.97
CA ARG A 12 46.49 -27.83 11.04
C ARG A 12 45.48 -26.86 10.43
N LEU A 13 44.66 -27.34 9.50
CA LEU A 13 43.36 -26.74 9.21
C LEU A 13 42.63 -26.62 10.56
N GLU A 14 42.58 -25.42 11.12
CA GLU A 14 41.88 -25.14 12.37
C GLU A 14 40.42 -25.59 12.24
N ARG A 15 40.14 -26.84 12.63
CA ARG A 15 38.79 -27.40 12.62
C ARG A 15 37.92 -26.47 13.46
N THR A 16 36.85 -25.95 12.88
CA THR A 16 35.97 -25.02 13.58
C THR A 16 35.53 -25.62 14.93
N PRO A 17 35.78 -24.92 16.06
CA PRO A 17 35.40 -25.39 17.39
C PRO A 17 33.95 -25.88 17.43
N ARG A 18 33.68 -26.97 18.16
CA ARG A 18 32.34 -27.59 18.23
C ARG A 18 31.26 -26.58 18.63
N TRP A 19 31.55 -25.69 19.57
CA TRP A 19 30.60 -24.65 20.01
C TRP A 19 30.24 -23.68 18.87
N ARG A 20 31.19 -23.29 18.02
CA ARG A 20 30.92 -22.41 16.85
C ARG A 20 30.01 -23.09 15.83
N ARG A 21 30.15 -24.41 15.64
CA ARG A 21 29.26 -25.20 14.78
C ARG A 21 27.85 -25.25 15.34
N VAL A 22 27.70 -25.55 16.64
CA VAL A 22 26.39 -25.57 17.30
C VAL A 22 25.71 -24.20 17.23
N VAL A 23 26.43 -23.13 17.60
CA VAL A 23 25.90 -21.75 17.54
C VAL A 23 25.49 -21.37 16.13
N GLY A 24 26.32 -21.66 15.12
CA GLY A 24 25.97 -21.38 13.72
C GLY A 24 24.73 -22.14 13.24
N ASP A 25 24.56 -23.41 13.62
CA ASP A 25 23.37 -24.18 13.28
C ASP A 25 22.11 -23.65 13.96
N LEU A 26 22.22 -23.24 15.23
CA LEU A 26 21.12 -22.61 15.96
C LEU A 26 20.69 -21.29 15.30
N LEU A 27 21.64 -20.43 14.92
CA LEU A 27 21.34 -19.15 14.26
C LEU A 27 20.66 -19.33 12.89
N TRP A 28 21.10 -20.30 12.07
CA TRP A 28 20.39 -20.63 10.83
C TRP A 28 19.00 -21.21 11.10
N GLY A 29 18.86 -22.09 12.09
CA GLY A 29 17.57 -22.63 12.53
C GLY A 29 16.60 -21.52 12.97
N LEU A 30 17.08 -20.55 13.75
CA LEU A 30 16.31 -19.38 14.17
C LEU A 30 15.89 -18.53 12.97
N SER A 31 16.80 -18.27 12.02
CA SER A 31 16.43 -17.54 10.80
C SER A 31 15.38 -18.28 9.97
N ALA A 32 15.46 -19.61 9.86
CA ALA A 32 14.50 -20.41 9.10
C ALA A 32 13.14 -20.46 9.80
N LEU A 33 13.11 -20.63 11.12
CA LEU A 33 11.88 -20.58 11.92
C LEU A 33 11.21 -19.20 11.82
N PHE A 34 12.01 -18.14 11.90
CA PHE A 34 11.53 -16.77 11.76
C PHE A 34 10.94 -16.52 10.37
N TRP A 35 11.60 -17.00 9.32
CA TRP A 35 11.08 -16.96 7.95
C TRP A 35 9.74 -17.70 7.83
N LEU A 36 9.64 -18.92 8.34
CA LEU A 36 8.40 -19.73 8.31
C LEU A 36 7.26 -19.04 9.06
N ALA A 37 7.54 -18.49 10.24
CA ALA A 37 6.57 -17.75 11.04
C ALA A 37 6.06 -16.51 10.27
N LEU A 38 6.95 -15.71 9.69
CA LEU A 38 6.56 -14.53 8.91
C LEU A 38 5.75 -14.87 7.67
N VAL A 39 6.15 -15.91 6.93
CA VAL A 39 5.38 -16.39 5.76
C VAL A 39 3.97 -16.79 6.19
N GLY A 40 3.84 -17.59 7.25
CA GLY A 40 2.55 -17.99 7.80
C GLY A 40 1.71 -16.78 8.24
N THR A 41 2.31 -15.85 8.98
CA THR A 41 1.64 -14.63 9.45
C THR A 41 1.21 -13.73 8.30
N LEU A 42 2.05 -13.46 7.30
CA LEU A 42 1.70 -12.58 6.18
C LEU A 42 0.73 -13.23 5.19
N TRP A 43 0.73 -14.57 5.11
CA TRP A 43 -0.24 -15.31 4.31
C TRP A 43 -1.63 -15.33 4.96
N VAL A 44 -1.72 -15.73 6.23
CA VAL A 44 -3.00 -15.88 6.93
C VAL A 44 -3.51 -14.53 7.44
N GLN A 45 -2.62 -13.72 8.02
CA GLN A 45 -2.88 -12.45 8.69
C GLN A 45 -3.92 -12.53 9.82
N PRO A 46 -3.71 -13.38 10.84
CA PRO A 46 -4.60 -13.40 11.99
C PRO A 46 -4.52 -12.06 12.74
N ASP A 47 -5.62 -11.60 13.35
CA ASP A 47 -5.64 -10.31 14.07
C ASP A 47 -4.67 -10.28 15.23
N ALA A 48 -4.51 -11.43 15.90
CA ALA A 48 -3.56 -11.59 17.00
C ALA A 48 -2.11 -11.32 16.55
N CYS A 49 -1.82 -11.30 15.25
CA CYS A 49 -0.52 -10.95 14.71
C CYS A 49 -0.50 -9.60 13.98
N ALA A 50 -1.48 -8.72 14.21
CA ALA A 50 -1.57 -7.44 13.52
C ALA A 50 -0.33 -6.55 13.70
N ALA A 51 0.30 -6.59 14.87
CA ALA A 51 1.53 -5.84 15.15
C ALA A 51 2.71 -6.20 14.20
N ILE A 52 2.74 -7.39 13.60
CA ILE A 52 3.78 -7.76 12.61
C ILE A 52 3.51 -7.11 11.25
N THR A 53 2.24 -7.03 10.88
CA THR A 53 1.80 -6.66 9.54
C THR A 53 1.73 -5.15 9.30
N VAL A 54 1.91 -4.34 10.33
CA VAL A 54 1.98 -2.86 10.24
C VAL A 54 3.38 -2.33 9.94
N PHE A 55 4.35 -3.22 9.74
CA PHE A 55 5.70 -2.86 9.29
C PHE A 55 5.87 -3.12 7.78
N PRO A 56 6.76 -2.37 7.11
CA PRO A 56 7.10 -2.67 5.73
C PRO A 56 7.66 -4.08 5.62
N VAL A 57 7.16 -4.88 4.66
CA VAL A 57 7.55 -6.30 4.55
C VAL A 57 9.06 -6.48 4.42
N TRP A 58 9.73 -5.60 3.66
CA TRP A 58 11.16 -5.65 3.45
C TRP A 58 11.97 -5.37 4.74
N ALA A 59 11.40 -4.71 5.75
CA ALA A 59 12.12 -4.43 7.01
C ALA A 59 12.48 -5.73 7.74
N TRP A 60 11.68 -6.79 7.56
CA TRP A 60 11.92 -8.10 8.16
C TRP A 60 13.15 -8.83 7.60
N LEU A 61 13.68 -8.40 6.45
CA LEU A 61 14.96 -8.88 5.94
C LEU A 61 16.11 -8.62 6.91
N VAL A 62 16.08 -7.49 7.62
CA VAL A 62 17.21 -7.05 8.46
C VAL A 62 17.51 -8.07 9.56
N PRO A 63 16.57 -8.42 10.46
CA PRO A 63 16.83 -9.46 11.46
C PRO A 63 17.12 -10.83 10.83
N GLY A 64 16.40 -11.20 9.76
CA GLY A 64 16.57 -12.50 9.09
C GLY A 64 17.95 -12.72 8.47
N LEU A 65 18.43 -11.75 7.69
CA LEU A 65 19.76 -11.77 7.09
C LEU A 65 20.86 -11.59 8.15
N THR A 66 20.63 -10.79 9.19
CA THR A 66 21.61 -10.63 10.28
C THR A 66 21.87 -11.97 10.98
N LEU A 67 20.83 -12.75 11.28
CA LEU A 67 20.98 -14.11 11.83
C LEU A 67 21.76 -15.02 10.88
N SER A 68 21.41 -14.99 9.59
CA SER A 68 22.02 -15.85 8.57
C SER A 68 23.49 -15.52 8.29
N LEU A 69 23.85 -14.23 8.23
CA LEU A 69 25.22 -13.76 8.01
C LEU A 69 26.09 -13.96 9.25
N THR A 70 25.54 -13.73 10.44
CA THR A 70 26.25 -14.01 11.71
C THR A 70 26.53 -15.51 11.84
N ALA A 71 25.55 -16.36 11.52
CA ALA A 71 25.74 -17.81 11.48
C ALA A 71 26.89 -18.23 10.56
N TRP A 72 26.95 -17.64 9.36
CA TRP A 72 28.03 -17.89 8.40
C TRP A 72 29.39 -17.44 8.92
N GLY A 73 29.48 -16.23 9.50
CA GLY A 73 30.70 -15.67 10.07
C GLY A 73 31.24 -16.48 11.25
N VAL A 74 30.37 -16.94 12.15
CA VAL A 74 30.77 -17.77 13.32
C VAL A 74 31.30 -19.14 12.88
N ARG A 75 30.71 -19.73 11.82
CA ARG A 75 31.09 -21.07 11.38
C ARG A 75 32.42 -21.13 10.62
N ARG A 76 32.87 -20.03 10.01
CA ARG A 76 34.09 -19.81 9.19
C ARG A 76 34.40 -20.80 8.05
N GLN A 77 33.93 -22.06 8.06
CA GLN A 77 34.11 -23.07 7.01
C GLN A 77 32.93 -24.08 6.97
N GLY A 78 32.62 -24.60 5.78
CA GLY A 78 31.88 -25.87 5.59
C GLY A 78 30.38 -25.83 5.24
N ARG A 79 29.71 -24.67 5.13
CA ARG A 79 28.26 -24.60 4.81
C ARG A 79 27.85 -23.37 3.98
N ARG A 80 28.67 -22.99 2.99
CA ARG A 80 28.35 -21.88 2.06
C ARG A 80 26.98 -22.08 1.38
N GLY A 81 26.64 -23.31 1.01
CA GLY A 81 25.33 -23.64 0.43
C GLY A 81 24.15 -23.26 1.32
N VAL A 82 24.24 -23.45 2.65
CA VAL A 82 23.16 -23.07 3.58
C VAL A 82 22.97 -21.56 3.62
N ALA A 83 24.07 -20.79 3.67
CA ALA A 83 23.99 -19.33 3.65
C ALA A 83 23.37 -18.81 2.33
N ILE A 84 23.73 -19.42 1.19
CA ILE A 84 23.15 -19.10 -0.12
C ILE A 84 21.66 -19.42 -0.13
N VAL A 85 21.25 -20.61 0.33
CA VAL A 85 19.83 -21.00 0.40
C VAL A 85 19.04 -20.05 1.31
N ALA A 86 19.57 -19.70 2.47
CA ALA A 86 18.92 -18.74 3.38
C ALA A 86 18.76 -17.37 2.73
N PHE A 87 19.80 -16.85 2.08
CA PHE A 87 19.73 -15.59 1.34
C PHE A 87 18.68 -15.64 0.23
N LEU A 88 18.68 -16.69 -0.60
CA LEU A 88 17.70 -16.86 -1.68
C LEU A 88 16.27 -16.97 -1.12
N ALA A 89 16.06 -17.65 0.01
CA ALA A 89 14.75 -17.74 0.65
C ALA A 89 14.23 -16.36 1.12
N TRP A 90 15.10 -15.51 1.67
CA TRP A 90 14.76 -14.15 2.05
C TRP A 90 14.50 -13.24 0.83
N CYS A 91 15.26 -13.40 -0.26
CA CYS A 91 14.97 -12.71 -1.52
C CYS A 91 13.61 -13.10 -2.08
N LEU A 92 13.30 -14.41 -2.12
CA LEU A 92 12.00 -14.92 -2.57
C LEU A 92 10.85 -14.41 -1.68
N PHE A 93 11.07 -14.31 -0.37
CA PHE A 93 10.10 -13.74 0.56
C PHE A 93 9.73 -12.29 0.18
N VAL A 94 10.73 -11.44 -0.08
CA VAL A 94 10.47 -10.05 -0.49
C VAL A 94 9.74 -10.00 -1.82
N LEU A 95 10.16 -10.79 -2.79
CA LEU A 95 9.49 -10.87 -4.10
C LEU A 95 8.03 -11.32 -3.98
N ALA A 96 7.70 -12.19 -3.01
CA ALA A 96 6.36 -12.72 -2.82
C ALA A 96 5.44 -11.78 -2.00
N PHE A 97 5.99 -11.09 -1.00
CA PHE A 97 5.21 -10.36 -0.01
C PHE A 97 5.31 -8.84 -0.11
N ALA A 98 6.45 -8.28 -0.53
CA ALA A 98 6.62 -6.84 -0.74
C ALA A 98 6.11 -6.40 -2.13
N GLU A 99 5.61 -5.16 -2.26
CA GLU A 99 5.12 -4.66 -3.55
C GLU A 99 6.18 -3.86 -4.32
N GLU A 100 7.19 -3.38 -3.60
CA GLU A 100 8.22 -2.47 -4.07
C GLU A 100 9.05 -3.08 -5.21
N PRO A 101 9.49 -4.36 -5.18
CA PRO A 101 10.23 -4.92 -6.30
C PRO A 101 9.44 -4.88 -7.62
N GLY A 102 8.18 -5.30 -7.59
CA GLY A 102 7.33 -5.33 -8.79
C GLY A 102 7.01 -3.93 -9.33
N SER A 103 6.71 -2.99 -8.44
CA SER A 103 6.41 -1.60 -8.83
C SER A 103 7.64 -0.83 -9.33
N LEU A 104 8.82 -1.08 -8.76
CA LEU A 104 10.09 -0.56 -9.28
C LEU A 104 10.40 -1.13 -10.67
N MET A 105 10.25 -2.45 -10.87
CA MET A 105 10.45 -3.08 -12.18
C MET A 105 9.51 -2.53 -13.25
N ARG A 106 8.22 -2.31 -12.94
CA ARG A 106 7.25 -1.69 -13.87
C ARG A 106 7.61 -0.27 -14.29
N SER A 107 8.49 0.42 -13.54
CA SER A 107 8.96 1.76 -13.91
C SER A 107 9.91 1.73 -15.11
N LEU A 108 10.54 0.58 -15.37
CA LEU A 108 11.50 0.41 -16.47
C LEU A 108 10.81 0.19 -17.84
N THR A 109 9.54 -0.20 -17.87
CA THR A 109 8.79 -0.58 -19.09
C THR A 109 7.60 0.35 -19.38
N ALA A 110 7.67 1.57 -18.87
CA ALA A 110 6.52 2.44 -18.63
C ALA A 110 5.82 3.05 -19.86
N THR A 111 6.48 3.11 -21.01
CA THR A 111 6.17 4.07 -22.09
C THR A 111 4.86 3.78 -22.84
N SER A 112 4.54 2.52 -23.13
CA SER A 112 3.38 2.15 -23.95
C SER A 112 2.02 2.44 -23.28
N SER A 113 1.92 2.21 -21.97
CA SER A 113 0.67 2.44 -21.21
C SER A 113 0.28 3.92 -21.12
N GLU A 114 1.26 4.83 -21.10
CA GLU A 114 0.97 6.27 -20.97
C GLU A 114 0.37 6.87 -22.23
N ASN A 115 0.86 6.45 -23.40
CA ASN A 115 0.31 6.89 -24.68
C ASN A 115 -1.14 6.42 -24.84
N ALA A 116 -1.40 5.14 -24.54
CA ALA A 116 -2.76 4.58 -24.58
C ALA A 116 -3.73 5.34 -23.65
N TRP A 117 -3.30 5.69 -22.43
CA TRP A 117 -4.15 6.47 -21.52
C TRP A 117 -4.41 7.89 -22.05
N ARG A 118 -3.41 8.57 -22.61
CA ARG A 118 -3.58 9.92 -23.17
C ARG A 118 -4.56 9.91 -24.35
N GLU A 119 -4.48 8.91 -25.21
CA GLU A 119 -5.43 8.71 -26.31
C GLU A 119 -6.84 8.44 -25.79
N ALA A 120 -6.98 7.54 -24.81
CA ALA A 120 -8.27 7.25 -24.19
C ALA A 120 -8.87 8.48 -23.49
N ARG A 121 -8.04 9.32 -22.84
CA ARG A 121 -8.46 10.58 -22.21
C ARG A 121 -8.98 11.57 -23.25
N ARG A 122 -8.28 11.74 -24.37
CA ARG A 122 -8.74 12.59 -25.49
C ARG A 122 -10.07 12.10 -26.07
N ALA A 123 -10.29 10.80 -26.08
CA ALA A 123 -11.55 10.17 -26.50
C ALA A 123 -12.63 10.15 -25.40
N GLY A 124 -12.42 10.78 -24.24
CA GLY A 124 -13.40 10.82 -23.14
C GLY A 124 -13.59 9.50 -22.38
N ARG A 125 -12.74 8.50 -22.63
CA ARG A 125 -12.82 7.15 -22.04
C ARG A 125 -11.86 6.91 -20.88
N ALA A 126 -11.17 7.95 -20.40
CA ALA A 126 -10.21 7.81 -19.31
C ALA A 126 -10.28 8.98 -18.33
N VAL A 127 -9.94 8.68 -17.08
CA VAL A 127 -10.01 9.61 -15.96
C VAL A 127 -8.74 9.55 -15.15
N ARG A 128 -8.43 10.67 -14.49
CA ARG A 128 -7.40 10.78 -13.46
C ARG A 128 -8.05 11.02 -12.12
N VAL A 129 -7.79 10.10 -11.20
CA VAL A 129 -8.16 10.21 -9.79
C VAL A 129 -6.93 10.65 -9.02
N VAL A 130 -7.05 11.68 -8.19
CA VAL A 130 -6.01 12.07 -7.24
C VAL A 130 -6.56 11.95 -5.83
N SER A 131 -5.89 11.18 -4.97
CA SER A 131 -6.24 11.03 -3.56
C SER A 131 -5.19 11.69 -2.67
N LEU A 132 -5.62 12.44 -1.66
CA LEU A 132 -4.73 13.09 -0.71
C LEU A 132 -5.40 13.29 0.67
N ASN A 133 -4.73 12.81 1.70
CA ASN A 133 -4.92 13.30 3.07
C ASN A 133 -4.31 14.70 3.23
N CYS A 134 -5.11 15.66 3.70
CA CYS A 134 -4.76 17.06 3.82
C CYS A 134 -4.16 17.48 5.17
N ALA A 135 -3.68 16.58 6.04
CA ALA A 135 -3.01 16.91 7.30
C ALA A 135 -3.78 17.96 8.13
N ILE A 136 -4.94 17.56 8.63
CA ILE A 136 -5.87 18.31 9.45
C ILE A 136 -6.46 19.49 8.67
N GLY A 137 -6.97 19.20 7.47
CA GLY A 137 -7.70 20.16 6.65
C GLY A 137 -6.85 21.30 6.10
N ASN A 138 -5.56 21.08 5.83
CA ASN A 138 -4.66 22.09 5.28
C ASN A 138 -5.02 22.44 3.80
N PRO A 139 -5.49 23.67 3.52
CA PRO A 139 -5.87 24.08 2.16
C PRO A 139 -4.71 24.06 1.17
N ASN A 140 -3.48 24.30 1.62
CA ASN A 140 -2.33 24.32 0.74
C ASN A 140 -1.96 22.91 0.27
N ALA A 141 -2.14 21.88 1.12
CA ALA A 141 -1.99 20.49 0.71
C ALA A 141 -3.01 20.14 -0.38
N ALA A 142 -4.28 20.48 -0.16
CA ALA A 142 -5.35 20.21 -1.10
C ALA A 142 -5.11 20.84 -2.48
N ARG A 143 -4.58 22.08 -2.54
CA ARG A 143 -4.24 22.75 -3.82
C ARG A 143 -3.12 22.07 -4.60
N GLU A 144 -2.24 21.30 -3.96
CA GLU A 144 -1.14 20.61 -4.65
C GLU A 144 -1.64 19.57 -5.68
N VAL A 145 -2.91 19.14 -5.59
CA VAL A 145 -3.51 18.21 -6.57
C VAL A 145 -3.65 18.85 -7.96
N ALA A 146 -3.74 20.18 -8.04
CA ALA A 146 -3.97 20.92 -9.28
C ALA A 146 -2.93 20.62 -10.36
N ARG A 147 -1.66 20.46 -9.97
CA ARG A 147 -0.54 20.18 -10.89
C ARG A 147 -0.71 18.89 -11.69
N TYR A 148 -1.54 17.96 -11.20
CA TYR A 148 -1.80 16.68 -11.85
C TYR A 148 -3.02 16.69 -12.78
N ARG A 149 -3.76 17.80 -12.87
CA ARG A 149 -4.96 17.94 -13.71
C ARG A 149 -5.96 16.79 -13.50
N PRO A 150 -6.45 16.60 -12.26
CA PRO A 150 -7.42 15.54 -11.96
C PRO A 150 -8.75 15.75 -12.67
N ASP A 151 -9.53 14.67 -12.79
CA ASP A 151 -10.97 14.73 -13.06
C ASP A 151 -11.77 14.46 -11.78
N ILE A 152 -11.20 13.66 -10.88
CA ILE A 152 -11.77 13.27 -9.60
C ILE A 152 -10.70 13.50 -8.52
N VAL A 153 -11.07 14.15 -7.43
CA VAL A 153 -10.22 14.37 -6.26
C VAL A 153 -10.89 13.77 -5.02
N LEU A 154 -10.15 12.92 -4.32
CA LEU A 154 -10.56 12.31 -3.05
C LEU A 154 -9.74 12.97 -1.94
N LEU A 155 -10.38 13.72 -1.04
CA LEU A 155 -9.69 14.37 0.08
C LEU A 155 -10.03 13.68 1.41
N GLN A 156 -9.04 13.52 2.27
CA GLN A 156 -9.17 13.01 3.64
C GLN A 156 -8.59 14.01 4.64
N GLU A 157 -8.96 13.89 5.92
CA GLU A 157 -8.80 14.97 6.92
C GLU A 157 -9.39 16.25 6.33
N SER A 158 -10.66 16.13 5.96
CA SER A 158 -11.33 17.06 5.06
C SER A 158 -11.32 18.50 5.56
N LEU A 159 -11.30 19.39 4.59
CA LEU A 159 -11.46 20.81 4.83
C LEU A 159 -12.94 21.11 5.09
N ASN A 160 -13.21 22.27 5.68
CA ASN A 160 -14.59 22.74 5.78
C ASN A 160 -15.21 22.90 4.37
N ARG A 161 -16.54 22.83 4.32
CA ARG A 161 -17.33 22.88 3.08
C ARG A 161 -16.96 24.06 2.16
N ALA A 162 -16.84 25.27 2.72
CA ALA A 162 -16.59 26.48 1.93
C ALA A 162 -15.24 26.42 1.21
N VAL A 163 -14.21 25.85 1.86
CA VAL A 163 -12.88 25.65 1.25
C VAL A 163 -12.93 24.58 0.17
N VAL A 164 -13.64 23.46 0.40
CA VAL A 164 -13.81 22.40 -0.62
C VAL A 164 -14.53 22.93 -1.87
N GLU A 165 -15.59 23.72 -1.68
CA GLU A 165 -16.33 24.37 -2.78
C GLU A 165 -15.46 25.38 -3.54
N ALA A 166 -14.67 26.19 -2.82
CA ALA A 166 -13.73 27.13 -3.45
C ALA A 166 -12.64 26.40 -4.26
N LEU A 167 -12.10 25.31 -3.72
CA LEU A 167 -11.11 24.49 -4.42
C LEU A 167 -11.69 23.83 -5.67
N ALA A 168 -12.94 23.37 -5.62
CA ALA A 168 -13.59 22.81 -6.81
C ALA A 168 -13.75 23.85 -7.92
N ARG A 169 -14.12 25.10 -7.58
CA ARG A 169 -14.15 26.21 -8.52
C ARG A 169 -12.76 26.53 -9.08
N GLU A 170 -11.72 26.50 -8.24
CA GLU A 170 -10.33 26.71 -8.66
C GLU A 170 -9.85 25.63 -9.65
N LEU A 171 -10.17 24.35 -9.39
CA LEU A 171 -9.71 23.22 -10.20
C LEU A 171 -10.52 23.01 -11.49
N PHE A 172 -11.83 23.25 -11.42
CA PHE A 172 -12.79 22.79 -12.43
C PHE A 172 -13.68 23.89 -12.99
N GLY A 173 -13.66 25.10 -12.43
CA GLY A 173 -14.56 26.19 -12.83
C GLY A 173 -16.04 25.83 -12.62
N GLU A 174 -16.89 26.24 -13.54
CA GLU A 174 -18.34 25.98 -13.53
C GLU A 174 -18.70 24.49 -13.67
N GLU A 175 -17.77 23.65 -14.14
CA GLU A 175 -17.97 22.20 -14.22
C GLU A 175 -17.69 21.49 -12.88
N GLY A 176 -17.25 22.23 -11.85
CA GLY A 176 -16.87 21.69 -10.56
C GLY A 176 -18.08 21.33 -9.69
N SER A 177 -18.14 20.08 -9.26
CA SER A 177 -19.10 19.61 -8.26
C SER A 177 -18.40 19.01 -7.05
N VAL A 178 -19.07 19.06 -5.88
CA VAL A 178 -18.51 18.56 -4.63
C VAL A 178 -19.51 17.73 -3.84
N VAL A 179 -18.98 16.76 -3.09
CA VAL A 179 -19.70 16.08 -2.01
C VAL A 179 -18.85 16.20 -0.75
N PRO A 180 -19.10 17.21 0.09
CA PRO A 180 -18.32 17.45 1.29
C PRO A 180 -18.76 16.50 2.42
N GLY A 181 -17.79 15.88 3.08
CA GLY A 181 -17.99 15.12 4.31
C GLY A 181 -17.13 15.68 5.46
N PRO A 182 -17.42 15.27 6.71
CA PRO A 182 -16.65 15.68 7.88
C PRO A 182 -15.17 15.30 7.79
N ASP A 183 -14.86 14.08 7.33
CA ASP A 183 -13.49 13.57 7.27
C ASP A 183 -13.05 13.19 5.85
N ALA A 184 -14.00 12.78 4.99
CA ALA A 184 -13.75 12.50 3.58
C ALA A 184 -14.59 13.38 2.66
N SER A 185 -13.99 13.91 1.61
CA SER A 185 -14.64 14.76 0.61
C SER A 185 -14.32 14.30 -0.80
N LEU A 186 -15.22 14.63 -1.72
CA LEU A 186 -15.12 14.31 -3.15
C LEU A 186 -15.29 15.59 -3.95
N LEU A 187 -14.36 15.88 -4.86
CA LEU A 187 -14.47 16.95 -5.85
C LEU A 187 -14.37 16.35 -7.25
N VAL A 188 -15.16 16.83 -8.18
CA VAL A 188 -15.25 16.25 -9.52
C VAL A 188 -15.40 17.35 -10.58
N ARG A 189 -14.73 17.17 -11.73
CA ARG A 189 -15.10 17.80 -13.00
C ARG A 189 -16.28 17.08 -13.63
N GLY A 190 -17.49 17.55 -13.37
CA GLY A 190 -18.73 16.94 -13.83
C GLY A 190 -19.87 17.16 -12.84
N LYS A 191 -20.98 16.43 -13.04
CA LYS A 191 -22.13 16.48 -12.14
C LYS A 191 -22.06 15.35 -11.13
N VAL A 192 -22.52 15.61 -9.90
CA VAL A 192 -22.59 14.60 -8.84
C VAL A 192 -24.00 14.48 -8.30
N VAL A 193 -24.40 13.26 -7.98
CA VAL A 193 -25.58 12.96 -7.16
C VAL A 193 -25.10 12.21 -5.94
N ALA A 194 -25.02 12.90 -4.80
CA ALA A 194 -24.58 12.31 -3.55
C ALA A 194 -25.56 11.22 -3.08
N ALA A 195 -25.03 10.08 -2.64
CA ALA A 195 -25.86 9.07 -2.01
C ALA A 195 -26.29 9.55 -0.60
N PRO A 196 -27.54 9.32 -0.19
CA PRO A 196 -27.97 9.60 1.17
C PRO A 196 -27.24 8.64 2.13
N LEU A 197 -26.50 9.19 3.08
CA LEU A 197 -25.78 8.45 4.11
C LEU A 197 -26.19 8.95 5.50
N PRO A 198 -26.48 8.05 6.46
CA PRO A 198 -26.72 8.46 7.84
C PRO A 198 -25.44 9.05 8.46
N PRO A 199 -25.55 9.90 9.51
CA PRO A 199 -24.42 10.65 10.06
C PRO A 199 -23.21 9.80 10.46
N ASN A 200 -23.45 8.62 11.05
CA ASN A 200 -22.41 7.69 11.47
C ASN A 200 -21.58 7.12 10.31
N LEU A 201 -22.18 6.98 9.12
CA LEU A 201 -21.48 6.53 7.92
C LEU A 201 -20.76 7.70 7.23
N ARG A 202 -21.45 8.84 7.15
CA ARG A 202 -20.89 10.07 6.58
C ARG A 202 -19.63 10.54 7.34
N ALA A 203 -19.50 10.18 8.61
CA ALA A 203 -18.34 10.50 9.43
C ALA A 203 -17.00 10.04 8.84
N TYR A 204 -16.98 8.97 8.04
CA TYR A 204 -15.73 8.39 7.52
C TYR A 204 -15.72 8.13 6.02
N PHE A 205 -16.84 8.27 5.31
CA PHE A 205 -16.84 8.26 3.84
C PHE A 205 -17.97 9.09 3.22
N VAL A 206 -17.77 9.47 1.97
CA VAL A 206 -18.82 9.98 1.07
C VAL A 206 -18.96 9.06 -0.13
N GLN A 207 -20.16 8.99 -0.68
CA GLN A 207 -20.49 8.21 -1.87
C GLN A 207 -21.29 9.09 -2.83
N ALA A 208 -20.99 9.02 -4.11
CA ALA A 208 -21.76 9.72 -5.13
C ALA A 208 -21.76 8.97 -6.46
N ARG A 209 -22.88 9.10 -7.17
CA ARG A 209 -22.92 8.88 -8.61
C ARG A 209 -22.31 10.10 -9.28
N VAL A 210 -21.31 9.87 -10.11
CA VAL A 210 -20.58 10.91 -10.83
C VAL A 210 -20.84 10.79 -12.32
N GLN A 211 -21.33 11.86 -12.93
CA GLN A 211 -21.43 12.03 -14.37
C GLN A 211 -20.29 12.95 -14.82
N LEU A 212 -19.26 12.38 -15.44
CA LEU A 212 -18.11 13.12 -15.92
C LEU A 212 -18.47 13.92 -17.17
N ALA A 213 -17.68 14.96 -17.48
CA ALA A 213 -17.87 15.79 -18.68
C ALA A 213 -17.87 14.97 -19.99
N SER A 214 -17.20 13.80 -20.00
CA SER A 214 -17.22 12.88 -21.13
C SER A 214 -18.54 12.11 -21.33
N GLY A 215 -19.53 12.29 -20.45
CA GLY A 215 -20.76 11.50 -20.44
C GLY A 215 -20.63 10.15 -19.71
N LEU A 216 -19.48 9.85 -19.10
CA LEU A 216 -19.28 8.64 -18.30
C LEU A 216 -19.95 8.75 -16.93
N ALA A 217 -20.76 7.74 -16.58
CA ALA A 217 -21.29 7.56 -15.23
C ALA A 217 -20.43 6.56 -14.43
N VAL A 218 -19.95 6.95 -13.25
CA VAL A 218 -19.13 6.13 -12.35
C VAL A 218 -19.61 6.33 -10.91
N GLU A 219 -19.64 5.28 -10.12
CA GLU A 219 -19.84 5.41 -8.67
C GLU A 219 -18.50 5.70 -8.00
N VAL A 220 -18.44 6.72 -7.16
CA VAL A 220 -17.20 7.12 -6.49
C VAL A 220 -17.41 7.16 -4.98
N MET A 221 -16.48 6.55 -4.25
CA MET A 221 -16.40 6.61 -2.79
C MET A 221 -15.05 7.20 -2.36
N SER A 222 -15.09 8.28 -1.57
CA SER A 222 -13.93 8.83 -0.86
C SER A 222 -14.05 8.44 0.60
N THR A 223 -13.02 7.81 1.18
CA THR A 223 -13.09 7.26 2.54
C THR A 223 -11.81 7.55 3.33
N ARG A 224 -11.97 7.70 4.64
CA ARG A 224 -10.88 7.63 5.61
C ARG A 224 -11.26 6.63 6.68
N LEU A 225 -10.61 5.47 6.68
CA LEU A 225 -10.90 4.44 7.68
C LEU A 225 -10.27 4.80 9.02
N VAL A 226 -10.66 4.07 10.07
CA VAL A 226 -10.16 4.23 11.44
C VAL A 226 -8.64 4.40 11.44
N PRO A 227 -8.11 5.47 12.08
CA PRO A 227 -6.68 5.76 12.13
C PRO A 227 -5.83 4.56 12.56
N ALA A 228 -4.63 4.45 11.99
CA ALA A 228 -3.68 3.42 12.37
C ALA A 228 -3.17 3.66 13.81
N VAL A 229 -2.90 2.57 14.53
CA VAL A 229 -2.21 2.64 15.82
C VAL A 229 -0.71 2.65 15.57
N PHE A 230 -0.02 3.72 15.96
CA PHE A 230 1.43 3.82 15.83
C PHE A 230 2.12 3.38 17.12
N ARG A 231 2.59 2.13 17.16
CA ARG A 231 3.32 1.54 18.28
C ARG A 231 4.51 0.73 17.81
N LEU A 232 5.69 1.04 18.35
CA LEU A 232 6.95 0.37 18.03
C LEU A 232 7.37 -0.65 19.11
N ASP A 233 6.68 -0.68 20.24
CA ASP A 233 6.98 -1.54 21.38
C ASP A 233 6.36 -2.94 21.22
N VAL A 234 6.73 -3.65 20.15
CA VAL A 234 6.20 -5.00 19.82
C VAL A 234 6.47 -6.06 20.89
N GLY A 235 7.31 -5.78 21.90
CA GLY A 235 7.46 -6.63 23.08
C GLY A 235 6.31 -6.54 24.09
N SER A 236 5.48 -5.50 24.01
CA SER A 236 4.36 -5.27 24.93
C SER A 236 3.10 -6.04 24.50
N PRO A 237 2.48 -6.86 25.36
CA PRO A 237 1.21 -7.53 25.06
C PRO A 237 0.07 -6.55 24.69
N ASP A 238 0.10 -5.33 25.23
CA ASP A 238 -0.90 -4.30 24.91
C ASP A 238 -0.79 -3.84 23.45
N CYS A 239 0.43 -3.75 22.90
CA CYS A 239 0.64 -3.41 21.50
C CYS A 239 -0.12 -4.38 20.59
N TRP A 240 -0.01 -5.70 20.85
CA TRP A 240 -0.72 -6.71 20.06
C TRP A 240 -2.24 -6.65 20.24
N ARG A 241 -2.73 -6.46 21.47
CA ARG A 241 -4.16 -6.32 21.75
C ARG A 241 -4.77 -5.13 21.02
N GLU A 242 -4.09 -3.99 21.08
CA GLU A 242 -4.54 -2.73 20.48
C GLU A 242 -4.53 -2.80 18.95
N GLN A 243 -3.45 -3.33 18.35
CA GLN A 243 -3.37 -3.55 16.90
C GLN A 243 -4.46 -4.51 16.41
N ALA A 244 -4.72 -5.59 17.16
CA ALA A 244 -5.79 -6.53 16.84
C ALA A 244 -7.18 -5.87 16.92
N ALA A 245 -7.43 -5.04 17.94
CA ALA A 245 -8.67 -4.29 18.08
C ALA A 245 -8.86 -3.27 16.95
N ASN A 246 -7.82 -2.53 16.60
CA ASN A 246 -7.83 -1.58 15.49
C ASN A 246 -8.17 -2.25 14.15
N ARG A 247 -7.56 -3.41 13.85
CA ARG A 247 -7.91 -4.19 12.64
C ARG A 247 -9.35 -4.71 12.66
N ARG A 248 -9.89 -5.11 13.81
CA ARG A 248 -11.31 -5.50 13.93
C ARG A 248 -12.25 -4.34 13.60
N GLN A 249 -12.03 -3.18 14.20
CA GLN A 249 -12.81 -1.98 13.91
C GLN A 249 -12.71 -1.58 12.43
N ARG A 250 -11.52 -1.66 11.83
CA ARG A 250 -11.33 -1.41 10.39
C ARG A 250 -12.16 -2.37 9.54
N ARG A 251 -12.21 -3.66 9.90
CA ARG A 251 -13.04 -4.65 9.19
C ARG A 251 -14.53 -4.38 9.28
N GLU A 252 -15.02 -3.84 10.39
CA GLU A 252 -16.43 -3.43 10.51
C GLU A 252 -16.77 -2.28 9.55
N GLN A 253 -15.88 -1.30 9.42
CA GLN A 253 -16.02 -0.22 8.45
C GLN A 253 -15.91 -0.74 7.01
N VAL A 254 -14.96 -1.63 6.72
CA VAL A 254 -14.85 -2.26 5.39
C VAL A 254 -16.09 -3.08 5.05
N ALA A 255 -16.63 -3.88 5.99
CA ALA A 255 -17.87 -4.62 5.78
C ALA A 255 -19.05 -3.70 5.45
N THR A 256 -19.06 -2.49 6.03
CA THR A 256 -20.05 -1.47 5.69
C THR A 256 -19.89 -0.94 4.27
N LEU A 257 -18.66 -0.64 3.85
CA LEU A 257 -18.36 -0.27 2.46
C LEU A 257 -18.74 -1.38 1.49
N VAL A 258 -18.45 -2.64 1.80
CA VAL A 258 -18.82 -3.81 0.97
C VAL A 258 -20.32 -3.90 0.75
N ARG A 259 -21.15 -3.73 1.79
CA ARG A 259 -22.61 -3.70 1.63
C ARG A 259 -23.07 -2.59 0.68
N ARG A 260 -22.39 -1.44 0.67
CA ARG A 260 -22.66 -0.36 -0.31
C ARG A 260 -22.21 -0.75 -1.72
N LEU A 261 -21.07 -1.42 -1.84
CA LEU A 261 -20.53 -1.92 -3.12
C LEU A 261 -21.43 -2.97 -3.78
N GLU A 262 -22.03 -3.86 -2.98
CA GLU A 262 -22.94 -4.91 -3.42
C GLU A 262 -24.28 -4.35 -3.90
N ALA A 263 -24.73 -3.23 -3.31
CA ALA A 263 -25.95 -2.55 -3.73
C ALA A 263 -25.82 -1.81 -5.08
N ILE A 264 -24.60 -1.64 -5.60
CA ILE A 264 -24.36 -0.99 -6.89
C ILE A 264 -24.45 -2.02 -8.02
N PRO A 265 -25.29 -1.80 -9.06
CA PRO A 265 -25.36 -2.67 -10.22
C PRO A 265 -24.00 -2.96 -10.87
N ALA A 266 -23.80 -4.19 -11.36
CA ALA A 266 -22.52 -4.63 -11.91
C ALA A 266 -22.10 -3.87 -13.18
N SER A 267 -23.05 -3.33 -13.94
CA SER A 267 -22.82 -2.51 -15.13
C SER A 267 -22.21 -1.14 -14.84
N ILE A 268 -22.19 -0.72 -13.58
CA ILE A 268 -21.70 0.59 -13.16
C ILE A 268 -20.24 0.46 -12.75
N PRO A 269 -19.32 1.21 -13.38
CA PRO A 269 -17.96 1.35 -12.89
C PRO A 269 -17.91 1.92 -11.47
N ILE A 270 -17.00 1.42 -10.65
CA ILE A 270 -16.82 1.86 -9.27
C ILE A 270 -15.37 2.27 -9.04
N ILE A 271 -15.16 3.40 -8.38
CA ILE A 271 -13.89 3.87 -7.84
C ILE A 271 -14.07 4.06 -6.34
N LEU A 272 -13.22 3.43 -5.54
CA LEU A 272 -13.14 3.63 -4.09
C LEU A 272 -11.72 4.03 -3.75
N GLY A 273 -11.52 5.10 -3.00
CA GLY A 273 -10.18 5.43 -2.55
C GLY A 273 -10.13 6.39 -1.38
N GLY A 274 -8.91 6.61 -0.91
CA GLY A 274 -8.61 7.47 0.22
C GLY A 274 -7.60 6.84 1.16
N ASP A 275 -7.57 7.36 2.39
CA ASP A 275 -6.70 6.88 3.45
C ASP A 275 -7.35 5.68 4.16
N LEU A 276 -6.88 4.48 3.83
CA LEU A 276 -7.42 3.26 4.40
C LEU A 276 -6.77 2.91 5.75
N ASN A 277 -5.75 3.67 6.19
CA ASN A 277 -5.05 3.50 7.45
C ASN A 277 -4.53 2.07 7.73
N ALA A 278 -4.31 1.28 6.68
CA ALA A 278 -3.63 0.00 6.79
C ALA A 278 -2.78 -0.28 5.55
N PRO A 279 -1.70 -1.06 5.70
CA PRO A 279 -0.82 -1.38 4.59
C PRO A 279 -1.54 -2.10 3.44
N GLN A 280 -0.90 -2.06 2.28
CA GLN A 280 -1.29 -2.87 1.14
C GLN A 280 -1.45 -4.35 1.53
N ARG A 281 -2.47 -5.01 0.96
CA ARG A 281 -2.80 -6.43 1.21
C ARG A 281 -3.23 -6.77 2.64
N ASP A 282 -3.51 -5.78 3.51
CA ASP A 282 -4.12 -6.05 4.81
C ASP A 282 -5.38 -6.91 4.64
N ALA A 283 -5.52 -7.96 5.46
CA ALA A 283 -6.64 -8.88 5.41
C ALA A 283 -8.00 -8.18 5.55
N ALA A 284 -8.04 -6.99 6.16
CA ALA A 284 -9.24 -6.17 6.23
C ALA A 284 -9.82 -5.83 4.86
N PHE A 285 -9.00 -5.77 3.80
CA PHE A 285 -9.42 -5.39 2.44
C PHE A 285 -9.74 -6.58 1.55
N ARG A 286 -9.51 -7.83 1.99
CA ARG A 286 -9.89 -9.03 1.21
C ARG A 286 -11.34 -8.98 0.70
N PRO A 287 -12.33 -8.52 1.49
CA PRO A 287 -13.72 -8.41 1.05
C PRO A 287 -13.99 -7.45 -0.13
N PHE A 288 -13.05 -6.58 -0.50
CA PHE A 288 -13.20 -5.76 -1.72
C PHE A 288 -13.02 -6.58 -3.00
N SER A 289 -12.22 -7.65 -2.96
CA SER A 289 -11.76 -8.41 -4.13
C SER A 289 -12.87 -8.95 -5.07
N PRO A 290 -14.08 -9.31 -4.60
CA PRO A 290 -15.16 -9.74 -5.49
C PRO A 290 -15.66 -8.64 -6.44
N ARG A 291 -15.58 -7.36 -6.04
CA ARG A 291 -16.10 -6.22 -6.83
C ARG A 291 -15.01 -5.29 -7.32
N LEU A 292 -13.90 -5.19 -6.60
CA LEU A 292 -12.83 -4.24 -6.83
C LEU A 292 -11.46 -4.93 -6.85
N TYR A 293 -10.48 -4.26 -7.43
CA TYR A 293 -9.07 -4.64 -7.36
C TYR A 293 -8.21 -3.44 -6.94
N ASP A 294 -7.07 -3.71 -6.30
CA ASP A 294 -6.08 -2.69 -5.92
C ASP A 294 -5.37 -2.19 -7.19
N THR A 295 -5.60 -0.92 -7.53
CA THR A 295 -5.07 -0.33 -8.76
C THR A 295 -3.53 -0.23 -8.75
N PHE A 296 -2.91 -0.04 -7.59
CA PHE A 296 -1.46 0.03 -7.47
C PHE A 296 -0.81 -1.34 -7.67
N ARG A 297 -1.47 -2.41 -7.20
CA ARG A 297 -0.99 -3.78 -7.44
C ARG A 297 -0.89 -4.08 -8.94
N GLU A 298 -1.86 -3.64 -9.72
CA GLU A 298 -1.93 -3.86 -11.18
C GLU A 298 -0.94 -2.98 -11.96
N ALA A 299 -0.92 -1.67 -11.70
CA ALA A 299 -0.19 -0.71 -12.54
C ALA A 299 0.59 0.36 -11.76
N GLY A 300 0.85 0.13 -10.48
CA GLY A 300 1.68 1.00 -9.63
C GLY A 300 3.13 1.02 -10.07
N ARG A 301 3.73 2.21 -10.10
CA ARG A 301 5.11 2.43 -10.51
C ARG A 301 5.87 3.23 -9.47
N GLY A 302 7.14 2.89 -9.31
CA GLY A 302 8.04 3.52 -8.37
C GLY A 302 7.74 3.12 -6.93
N TRP A 303 8.24 3.93 -6.00
CA TRP A 303 8.03 3.71 -4.58
C TRP A 303 6.62 4.17 -4.15
N GLY A 304 5.74 3.21 -3.87
CA GLY A 304 4.30 3.44 -3.64
C GLY A 304 3.90 3.90 -2.25
N ASN A 305 4.83 3.97 -1.29
CA ASN A 305 4.50 4.31 0.09
C ASN A 305 4.09 5.78 0.23
N THR A 306 3.11 6.04 1.10
CA THR A 306 2.42 7.33 1.21
C THR A 306 2.59 8.03 2.55
N ILE A 307 2.70 7.29 3.66
CA ILE A 307 2.80 7.89 5.02
C ILE A 307 4.24 8.09 5.48
N ILE A 308 4.48 9.17 6.24
CA ILE A 308 5.78 9.78 6.52
C ILE A 308 6.40 10.27 5.20
N ASN A 309 5.82 11.36 4.69
CA ASN A 309 6.12 11.97 3.40
C ASN A 309 7.62 12.03 3.04
N ASP A 310 8.50 12.37 3.98
CA ASP A 310 9.94 12.44 3.75
C ASP A 310 10.64 11.08 3.66
N PHE A 311 10.16 10.08 4.41
CA PHE A 311 10.69 8.73 4.44
C PHE A 311 9.56 7.70 4.39
N PRO A 312 8.91 7.53 3.23
CA PRO A 312 7.65 6.81 3.19
C PRO A 312 7.88 5.30 3.28
N PHE A 313 7.24 4.65 4.23
CA PHE A 313 7.52 3.24 4.53
C PHE A 313 6.28 2.34 4.39
N LEU A 314 5.06 2.89 4.39
CA LEU A 314 3.83 2.13 4.12
C LEU A 314 2.94 2.85 3.10
N ARG A 315 2.19 2.07 2.31
CA ARG A 315 1.11 2.58 1.44
C ARG A 315 -0.23 2.39 2.12
N ILE A 316 -0.72 3.45 2.77
CA ILE A 316 -2.01 3.45 3.45
C ILE A 316 -3.09 4.20 2.68
N ASP A 317 -2.68 5.10 1.77
CA ASP A 317 -3.59 5.74 0.82
C ASP A 317 -3.69 4.87 -0.44
N GLN A 318 -4.90 4.48 -0.80
CA GLN A 318 -5.14 3.50 -1.86
C GLN A 318 -6.30 3.90 -2.75
N VAL A 319 -6.23 3.49 -4.02
CA VAL A 319 -7.35 3.57 -4.97
C VAL A 319 -7.66 2.16 -5.46
N TRP A 320 -8.92 1.79 -5.40
CA TRP A 320 -9.50 0.53 -5.80
C TRP A 320 -10.53 0.78 -6.90
N ALA A 321 -10.60 -0.10 -7.90
CA ALA A 321 -11.50 0.07 -9.03
C ALA A 321 -12.22 -1.24 -9.38
N SER A 322 -13.42 -1.15 -9.95
CA SER A 322 -14.11 -2.30 -10.53
C SER A 322 -13.46 -2.76 -11.83
N ARG A 323 -13.69 -4.01 -12.24
CA ARG A 323 -13.09 -4.62 -13.44
C ARG A 323 -13.53 -3.99 -14.77
N SER A 324 -14.58 -3.17 -14.78
CA SER A 324 -14.95 -2.32 -15.92
C SER A 324 -13.99 -1.15 -16.16
N LEU A 325 -13.08 -0.91 -15.22
CA LEU A 325 -11.99 0.05 -15.35
C LEU A 325 -10.67 -0.71 -15.45
N ARG A 326 -9.82 -0.31 -16.39
CA ARG A 326 -8.43 -0.75 -16.50
C ARG A 326 -7.52 0.32 -15.92
N THR A 327 -6.67 -0.07 -14.99
CA THR A 327 -5.63 0.81 -14.47
C THR A 327 -4.49 0.89 -15.47
N ARG A 328 -4.15 2.12 -15.89
CA ARG A 328 -3.04 2.39 -16.82
C ARG A 328 -1.77 2.77 -16.09
N LYS A 329 -1.89 3.52 -14.99
CA LYS A 329 -0.76 3.93 -14.17
C LYS A 329 -1.23 4.34 -12.78
N VAL A 330 -0.47 3.96 -11.75
CA VAL A 330 -0.56 4.59 -10.43
C VAL A 330 0.83 5.05 -10.02
N ILE A 331 0.96 6.30 -9.59
CA ILE A 331 2.18 6.84 -9.03
C ILE A 331 1.87 7.61 -7.76
N VAL A 332 2.90 7.76 -6.92
CA VAL A 332 2.82 8.54 -5.70
C VAL A 332 3.72 9.75 -5.82
N ALA A 333 3.24 10.91 -5.38
CA ALA A 333 4.00 12.15 -5.43
C ALA A 333 4.15 12.78 -4.05
N LYS A 334 5.40 13.20 -3.77
CA LYS A 334 5.74 13.96 -2.57
C LYS A 334 4.89 15.25 -2.50
N THR A 335 4.35 15.52 -1.32
CA THR A 335 3.63 16.77 -1.01
C THR A 335 4.56 17.71 -0.24
N ARG A 336 4.20 18.98 -0.13
CA ARG A 336 4.90 19.96 0.71
C ARG A 336 4.15 20.24 2.01
N TYR A 337 2.84 20.13 1.99
CA TYR A 337 1.97 20.60 3.09
C TYR A 337 1.21 19.48 3.80
N SER A 338 1.52 18.22 3.50
CA SER A 338 0.95 17.04 4.15
C SER A 338 2.06 16.08 4.59
N ASP A 339 1.82 15.33 5.64
CA ASP A 339 2.61 14.17 6.07
C ASP A 339 2.32 12.92 5.24
N HIS A 340 1.30 12.98 4.38
CA HIS A 340 1.02 11.99 3.33
C HIS A 340 1.49 12.46 1.96
N ARG A 341 1.94 11.51 1.14
CA ARG A 341 2.10 11.68 -0.30
C ARG A 341 0.78 11.45 -1.01
N MET A 342 0.54 12.17 -2.11
CA MET A 342 -0.68 11.98 -2.89
C MET A 342 -0.57 10.78 -3.84
N VAL A 343 -1.69 10.10 -4.06
CA VAL A 343 -1.82 9.00 -5.02
C VAL A 343 -2.45 9.54 -6.31
N ILE A 344 -1.81 9.30 -7.45
CA ILE A 344 -2.32 9.65 -8.77
C ILE A 344 -2.62 8.37 -9.53
N CYS A 345 -3.89 8.12 -9.84
CA CYS A 345 -4.38 6.92 -10.50
C CYS A 345 -5.04 7.26 -11.83
N ASP A 346 -4.46 6.74 -12.91
CA ASP A 346 -4.91 6.87 -14.28
C ASP A 346 -5.72 5.62 -14.66
N LEU A 347 -7.02 5.80 -14.86
CA LEU A 347 -7.98 4.74 -15.19
C LEU A 347 -8.54 4.94 -16.58
N GLU A 348 -8.80 3.85 -17.29
CA GLU A 348 -9.51 3.82 -18.57
C GLU A 348 -10.74 2.92 -18.46
N LEU A 349 -11.85 3.36 -19.02
CA LEU A 349 -13.06 2.58 -19.14
C LEU A 349 -12.90 1.52 -20.23
N LEU A 350 -13.21 0.28 -19.89
CA LEU A 350 -13.38 -0.78 -20.87
C LEU A 350 -14.79 -0.63 -21.47
N GLN A 351 -14.85 -0.50 -22.80
CA GLN A 351 -16.15 -0.58 -23.47
C GLN A 351 -16.78 -1.95 -23.12
N PRO A 352 -18.09 -1.98 -22.83
CA PRO A 352 -18.79 -3.23 -22.53
C PRO A 352 -18.71 -4.23 -23.68
#